data_AF-A0A962RSY1-F1
#
_entry.id   AF-A0A962RSY1-F1
#
_cell.length_a   1.000
_cell.length_b   1.000
_cell.length_c   1.000
_cell.angle_alpha   90.00
_cell.angle_beta   90.00
_cell.angle_gamma   90.00
#
_symmetry.space_group_name_H-M   'P 1'
#
loop_
_entity.id
_entity.type
_entity.pdbx_description
1 polymer ?
#
loop_
_entity_poly.entity_id
_entity_poly.type
_entity_poly.pdbx_seq_one_letter_code
_entity_poly.pdbx_strand_id
1 'polypeptide(L)'
;MENVRLILIVALAMLGLMIWEAWQADYGPQAVEPAPLAASSPAHETPVPNVPTPPTTEGGAMPDVQQAAAAPAAAAAQHVTVTTDLLELTLSTAGGTIDDTELRAYPVDPKVPDVGVRLFQDNPPKVYLFQGGLAGNVSLPTHHDLYTVERDDFRLADGAEQLVVPLRWRSP
;
A
#
# COMPACT_ATOMS: atom_id res chain seq x y z
N MET A 1 -58.66 11.30 10.29
CA MET A 1 -57.38 10.59 10.54
C MET A 1 -56.56 10.39 9.25
N GLU A 2 -56.97 10.97 8.11
CA GLU A 2 -56.30 10.78 6.82
C GLU A 2 -55.00 11.59 6.65
N ASN A 3 -54.82 12.70 7.38
CA ASN A 3 -53.65 13.58 7.20
C ASN A 3 -52.34 12.97 7.71
N VAL A 4 -52.40 12.10 8.72
CA VAL A 4 -51.20 11.42 9.28
C VAL A 4 -50.57 10.50 8.23
N ARG A 5 -51.41 9.82 7.43
CA ARG A 5 -50.93 8.94 6.35
C ARG A 5 -50.20 9.72 5.26
N LEU A 6 -50.71 10.89 4.89
CA LEU A 6 -50.05 11.79 3.94
C LEU A 6 -48.70 12.29 4.49
N ILE A 7 -48.67 12.74 5.75
CA ILE A 7 -47.46 13.22 6.42
C ILE A 7 -46.38 12.13 6.46
N LEU A 8 -46.74 10.89 6.79
CA LEU A 8 -45.81 9.77 6.81
C LEU A 8 -45.25 9.44 5.42
N ILE A 9 -46.06 9.53 4.36
CA ILE A 9 -45.61 9.31 2.98
C ILE A 9 -44.63 10.41 2.55
N VAL A 10 -44.92 11.67 2.88
CA VAL A 10 -44.02 12.80 2.56
C VAL A 10 -42.71 12.68 3.32
N ALA A 11 -42.75 12.35 4.62
CA ALA A 11 -41.55 12.13 5.42
C ALA A 11 -40.71 10.97 4.87
N LEU A 12 -41.33 9.87 4.46
CA LEU A 12 -40.64 8.73 3.84
C LEU A 12 -39.97 9.12 2.51
N ALA A 13 -40.67 9.88 1.66
CA ALA A 13 -40.12 10.35 0.39
C ALA A 13 -38.92 11.30 0.60
N MET A 14 -39.00 12.20 1.59
CA MET A 14 -37.90 13.09 1.96
C MET A 14 -36.69 12.29 2.48
N LEU A 15 -36.92 11.28 3.32
CA LEU A 15 -35.84 10.41 3.83
C LEU A 15 -35.17 9.62 2.70
N GLY A 16 -35.96 9.10 1.75
CA GLY A 16 -35.45 8.41 0.56
C GLY A 16 -34.62 9.33 -0.34
N LEU A 17 -35.06 10.58 -0.52
CA LEU A 17 -34.31 11.58 -1.29
C LEU A 17 -32.97 11.93 -0.60
N MET A 18 -32.96 12.12 0.72
CA MET A 18 -31.71 12.39 1.46
C MET A 18 -30.70 11.23 1.35
N ILE A 19 -31.16 9.98 1.40
CA ILE A 19 -30.29 8.80 1.22
C ILE A 19 -29.72 8.77 -0.20
N TRP A 20 -30.54 9.11 -1.21
CA TRP A 20 -30.09 9.16 -2.60
C TRP A 20 -29.06 10.27 -2.84
N GLU A 21 -29.25 11.46 -2.24
CA GLU A 21 -28.26 12.54 -2.30
C GLU A 21 -26.93 12.16 -1.66
N ALA A 22 -26.96 11.52 -0.48
CA ALA A 22 -25.75 11.01 0.18
C ALA A 22 -25.03 9.97 -0.71
N TRP A 23 -25.79 9.05 -1.32
CA TRP A 23 -25.23 8.08 -2.25
C TRP A 23 -24.60 8.74 -3.50
N GLN A 24 -25.21 9.80 -4.04
CA GLN A 24 -24.61 10.56 -5.14
C GLN A 24 -23.36 11.35 -4.73
N ALA A 25 -23.27 11.84 -3.49
CA ALA A 25 -22.07 12.49 -2.99
C ALA A 25 -20.90 11.51 -2.85
N ASP A 26 -21.18 10.30 -2.33
CA ASP A 26 -20.15 9.28 -2.08
C ASP A 26 -19.71 8.54 -3.36
N TYR A 27 -20.63 8.30 -4.31
CA TYR A 27 -20.41 7.42 -5.46
C TYR A 27 -20.71 8.07 -6.83
N GLY A 28 -21.12 9.33 -6.86
CA GLY A 28 -21.37 10.06 -8.10
C GLY A 28 -20.08 10.39 -8.87
N PRO A 29 -20.17 10.63 -10.19
CA PRO A 29 -19.01 11.00 -10.99
C PRO A 29 -18.41 12.32 -10.51
N GLN A 30 -17.18 12.26 -9.98
CA GLN A 30 -16.40 13.43 -9.60
C GLN A 30 -16.08 14.25 -10.85
N ALA A 31 -16.35 15.56 -10.80
CA ALA A 31 -15.91 16.47 -11.84
C ALA A 31 -14.38 16.50 -11.84
N VAL A 32 -13.77 16.11 -12.97
CA VAL A 32 -12.33 16.24 -13.16
C VAL A 32 -12.04 17.73 -13.34
N GLU A 33 -11.57 18.39 -12.28
CA GLU A 33 -11.19 19.80 -12.36
C GLU A 33 -9.94 19.92 -13.26
N PRO A 34 -9.98 20.76 -14.32
CA PRO A 34 -8.81 20.97 -15.15
C PRO A 34 -7.73 21.69 -14.34
N ALA A 35 -6.53 21.13 -14.34
CA ALA A 35 -5.37 21.64 -13.61
C ALA A 35 -5.12 23.13 -13.93
N PRO A 36 -5.02 24.02 -12.92
CA PRO A 36 -4.67 25.42 -13.16
C PRO A 36 -3.20 25.55 -13.58
N LEU A 37 -2.99 26.33 -14.64
CA LEU A 37 -1.68 26.76 -15.12
C LEU A 37 -0.96 27.58 -14.04
N ALA A 38 0.25 27.16 -13.68
CA ALA A 38 1.09 27.83 -12.70
C ALA A 38 1.48 29.24 -13.14
N ALA A 39 1.10 30.25 -12.34
CA ALA A 39 1.66 31.59 -12.39
C ALA A 39 2.57 31.78 -11.17
N SER A 40 3.84 32.05 -11.43
CA SER A 40 4.90 32.30 -10.44
C SER A 40 4.88 33.75 -9.94
N SER A 41 4.79 33.96 -8.62
CA SER A 41 5.22 35.17 -7.90
C SER A 41 5.13 35.00 -6.36
N PRO A 42 5.80 35.87 -5.56
CA PRO A 42 6.81 35.43 -4.58
C PRO A 42 6.32 35.27 -3.13
N ALA A 43 7.24 34.72 -2.32
CA ALA A 43 7.14 34.26 -0.95
C ALA A 43 6.46 35.21 0.06
N HIS A 44 5.65 34.61 0.94
CA HIS A 44 5.41 35.13 2.28
C HIS A 44 5.33 33.98 3.29
N GLU A 45 6.10 34.13 4.36
CA GLU A 45 6.34 33.15 5.41
C GLU A 45 5.19 33.15 6.43
N THR A 46 4.75 31.96 6.85
CA THR A 46 4.08 31.75 8.14
C THR A 46 4.45 30.36 8.69
N PRO A 47 4.52 30.22 10.03
CA PRO A 47 5.45 29.30 10.68
C PRO A 47 4.89 27.87 10.79
N VAL A 48 5.70 26.89 10.39
CA VAL A 48 5.48 25.48 10.71
C VAL A 48 6.30 25.08 11.96
N PRO A 49 5.85 24.12 12.76
CA PRO A 49 6.56 23.68 13.96
C PRO A 49 7.97 23.17 13.63
N ASN A 50 8.92 23.56 14.48
CA ASN A 50 10.35 23.32 14.35
C ASN A 50 10.68 21.81 14.32
N VAL A 51 11.03 21.30 13.14
CA VAL A 51 11.71 20.01 12.95
C VAL A 51 13.19 20.32 12.68
N PRO A 52 14.17 19.61 13.28
CA PRO A 52 15.58 19.97 13.12
C PRO A 52 16.01 19.88 11.65
N THR A 53 16.33 21.03 11.05
CA THR A 53 16.94 21.12 9.73
C THR A 53 18.42 20.72 9.82
N PRO A 54 18.91 19.77 9.00
CA PRO A 54 20.35 19.53 8.88
C PRO A 54 21.04 20.73 8.19
N PRO A 55 22.33 21.01 8.48
CA PRO A 55 22.99 22.20 7.94
C PRO A 55 23.17 22.11 6.42
N THR A 56 22.67 23.11 5.72
CA THR A 56 22.94 23.38 4.31
C THR A 56 24.39 23.81 4.16
N THR A 57 25.18 23.06 3.39
CA THR A 57 26.50 23.51 2.89
C THR A 57 26.33 23.96 1.45
N GLU A 58 26.88 25.13 1.14
CA GLU A 58 26.88 25.78 -0.17
C GLU A 58 27.64 24.95 -1.24
N GLY A 59 27.08 24.92 -2.44
CA GLY A 59 27.82 24.90 -3.71
C GLY A 59 28.81 23.76 -3.97
N GLY A 60 28.31 22.66 -4.55
CA GLY A 60 29.12 21.68 -5.28
C GLY A 60 28.29 21.08 -6.41
N ALA A 61 28.81 21.12 -7.64
CA ALA A 61 28.15 20.65 -8.85
C ALA A 61 27.54 19.24 -8.69
N MET A 62 26.33 19.04 -9.22
CA MET A 62 25.74 17.72 -9.39
C MET A 62 26.76 16.81 -10.09
N PRO A 63 27.04 15.60 -9.56
CA PRO A 63 27.78 14.62 -10.33
C PRO A 63 26.95 14.28 -11.56
N ASP A 64 27.58 14.37 -12.72
CA ASP A 64 27.12 13.77 -13.96
C ASP A 64 26.66 12.33 -13.64
N VAL A 65 25.43 12.00 -14.01
CA VAL A 65 24.93 10.64 -13.94
C VAL A 65 25.64 9.87 -15.05
N GLN A 66 26.86 9.43 -14.76
CA GLN A 66 27.55 8.42 -15.55
C GLN A 66 26.57 7.26 -15.73
N GLN A 67 26.10 7.09 -16.96
CA GLN A 67 25.34 5.93 -17.39
C GLN A 67 26.16 4.69 -17.07
N ALA A 68 25.77 4.02 -15.99
CA ALA A 68 26.43 2.80 -15.56
C ALA A 68 26.31 1.77 -16.69
N ALA A 69 27.47 1.24 -17.07
CA ALA A 69 27.61 0.14 -18.01
C ALA A 69 26.63 -0.99 -17.66
N ALA A 70 26.09 -1.62 -18.71
CA ALA A 70 25.10 -2.69 -18.64
C ALA A 70 25.32 -3.60 -17.43
N ALA A 71 24.45 -3.45 -16.43
CA ALA A 71 24.39 -4.35 -15.30
C ALA A 71 24.14 -5.78 -15.80
N PRO A 72 24.69 -6.81 -15.14
CA PRO A 72 24.29 -8.19 -15.41
C PRO A 72 22.77 -8.26 -15.30
N ALA A 73 22.13 -9.06 -16.18
CA ALA A 73 20.68 -9.19 -16.25
C ALA A 73 20.08 -9.20 -14.84
N ALA A 74 19.36 -8.13 -14.48
CA ALA A 74 18.78 -7.99 -13.15
C ALA A 74 17.98 -9.25 -12.88
N ALA A 75 18.35 -9.97 -11.81
CA ALA A 75 17.62 -11.16 -11.43
C ALA A 75 16.15 -10.77 -11.25
N ALA A 76 15.24 -11.49 -11.92
CA ALA A 76 13.83 -11.18 -11.82
C ALA A 76 13.39 -11.32 -10.36
N ALA A 77 12.47 -10.45 -9.93
CA ALA A 77 11.80 -10.60 -8.65
C ALA A 77 11.15 -11.98 -8.57
N GLN A 78 11.26 -12.61 -7.40
CA GLN A 78 10.71 -13.93 -7.10
C GLN A 78 9.69 -13.78 -6.00
N HIS A 79 8.71 -14.68 -5.99
CA HIS A 79 7.67 -14.72 -4.96
C HIS A 79 7.97 -15.89 -4.02
N VAL A 80 7.87 -15.63 -2.72
CA VAL A 80 8.14 -16.59 -1.65
C VAL A 80 6.85 -16.81 -0.87
N THR A 81 6.38 -18.04 -0.80
CA THR A 81 5.22 -18.43 -0.01
C THR A 81 5.63 -18.72 1.42
N VAL A 82 4.92 -18.12 2.37
CA VAL A 82 5.12 -18.32 3.80
C VAL A 82 3.81 -18.74 4.43
N THR A 83 3.78 -19.92 5.04
CA THR A 83 2.57 -20.48 5.66
C THR A 83 2.78 -20.69 7.15
N THR A 84 1.82 -20.22 7.93
CA THR A 84 1.70 -20.50 9.36
C THR A 84 0.36 -21.18 9.66
N ASP A 85 0.08 -21.36 10.95
CA ASP A 85 -1.23 -21.77 11.47
C ASP A 85 -2.37 -20.84 11.00
N LEU A 86 -2.16 -19.52 11.05
CA LEU A 86 -3.18 -18.52 10.79
C LEU A 86 -3.04 -17.81 9.44
N LEU A 87 -1.81 -17.63 8.96
CA LEU A 87 -1.50 -16.81 7.81
C LEU A 87 -0.95 -17.66 6.65
N GLU A 88 -1.39 -17.34 5.45
CA GLU A 88 -0.65 -17.65 4.23
C GLU A 88 -0.31 -16.33 3.58
N LEU A 89 0.97 -16.04 3.35
CA LEU A 89 1.40 -14.81 2.73
C LEU A 89 2.39 -15.05 1.60
N THR A 90 2.38 -14.15 0.63
CA THR A 90 3.35 -14.10 -0.45
C THR A 90 4.26 -12.89 -0.24
N LEU A 91 5.56 -13.11 -0.39
CA LEU A 91 6.61 -12.11 -0.29
C LEU A 91 7.28 -11.95 -1.64
N SER A 92 7.36 -10.72 -2.15
CA SER A 92 8.19 -10.41 -3.31
C SER A 92 9.63 -10.11 -2.87
N THR A 93 10.61 -10.71 -3.54
CA THR A 93 12.02 -10.35 -3.34
C THR A 93 12.35 -8.95 -3.85
N ALA A 94 11.47 -8.31 -4.62
CA ALA A 94 11.53 -6.87 -4.86
C ALA A 94 11.02 -6.12 -3.62
N GLY A 95 11.95 -5.45 -2.92
CA GLY A 95 11.66 -4.65 -1.76
C GLY A 95 11.35 -5.41 -0.47
N GLY A 96 11.24 -6.74 -0.50
CA GLY A 96 10.71 -7.51 0.63
C GLY A 96 9.25 -7.18 0.91
N THR A 97 8.48 -6.92 -0.16
CA THR A 97 7.08 -6.52 -0.10
C THR A 97 6.20 -7.72 0.20
N ILE A 98 5.18 -7.56 1.05
CA ILE A 98 4.09 -8.54 1.19
C ILE A 98 2.99 -8.13 0.21
N ASP A 99 2.80 -8.93 -0.84
CA ASP A 99 1.90 -8.64 -1.95
C ASP A 99 0.55 -9.37 -1.83
N ASP A 100 0.50 -10.51 -1.14
CA ASP A 100 -0.74 -11.22 -0.81
C ASP A 100 -0.69 -11.76 0.63
N THR A 101 -1.82 -11.72 1.33
CA THR A 101 -1.95 -12.36 2.65
C THR A 101 -3.38 -12.81 2.89
N GLU A 102 -3.54 -14.11 3.14
CA GLU A 102 -4.79 -14.76 3.47
C GLU A 102 -4.84 -15.18 4.95
N LEU A 103 -5.97 -14.88 5.60
CA LEU A 103 -6.30 -15.29 6.96
C LEU A 103 -7.00 -16.66 6.93
N ARG A 104 -6.22 -17.73 7.04
CA ARG A 104 -6.66 -19.13 6.82
C ARG A 104 -7.76 -19.59 7.79
N ALA A 105 -7.80 -19.04 9.00
CA ALA A 105 -8.83 -19.40 9.99
C ALA A 105 -10.09 -18.52 9.93
N TYR A 106 -10.14 -17.54 9.02
CA TYR A 106 -11.22 -16.57 8.94
C TYR A 106 -11.87 -16.62 7.56
N PRO A 107 -12.91 -17.44 7.37
CA PRO A 107 -13.54 -17.59 6.07
C PRO A 107 -14.31 -16.32 5.67
N VAL A 108 -14.30 -16.00 4.37
CA VAL A 108 -15.07 -14.87 3.82
C VAL A 108 -16.58 -15.08 3.91
N ASP A 109 -17.02 -16.33 3.83
CA ASP A 109 -18.40 -16.77 3.98
C ASP A 109 -18.41 -18.09 4.76
N PRO A 110 -19.24 -18.25 5.81
CA PRO A 110 -19.38 -19.52 6.52
C PRO A 110 -19.72 -20.73 5.63
N LYS A 111 -20.26 -20.52 4.43
CA LYS A 111 -20.57 -21.56 3.44
C LYS A 111 -19.35 -22.01 2.62
N VAL A 112 -18.28 -21.22 2.62
CA VAL A 112 -17.04 -21.49 1.89
C VAL A 112 -15.86 -21.42 2.87
N PRO A 113 -15.72 -22.42 3.77
CA PRO A 113 -14.77 -22.37 4.87
C PRO A 113 -13.30 -22.39 4.42
N ASP A 114 -13.04 -22.89 3.20
CA ASP A 114 -11.68 -23.02 2.65
C ASP A 114 -11.15 -21.74 2.00
N VAL A 115 -11.95 -20.67 1.93
CA VAL A 115 -11.54 -19.38 1.35
C VAL A 115 -11.44 -18.35 2.46
N GLY A 116 -10.20 -18.04 2.85
CA GLY A 116 -9.89 -17.06 3.88
C GLY A 116 -10.06 -15.62 3.41
N VAL A 117 -10.23 -14.70 4.36
CA VAL A 117 -10.19 -13.26 4.11
C VAL A 117 -8.80 -12.86 3.66
N ARG A 118 -8.69 -12.15 2.53
CA ARG A 118 -7.44 -11.51 2.10
C ARG A 118 -7.28 -10.15 2.75
N LEU A 119 -6.13 -9.94 3.41
CA LEU A 119 -5.71 -8.65 3.96
C LEU A 119 -4.94 -7.85 2.92
N PHE A 120 -3.81 -8.39 2.44
CA PHE A 120 -3.02 -7.79 1.37
C PHE A 120 -3.31 -8.49 0.05
N GLN A 121 -3.29 -7.74 -1.05
CA GLN A 121 -3.50 -8.25 -2.41
C GLN A 121 -2.98 -7.25 -3.46
N ASP A 122 -2.23 -7.74 -4.43
CA ASP A 122 -1.72 -6.98 -5.58
C ASP A 122 -2.54 -7.23 -6.86
N ASN A 123 -3.88 -7.12 -6.76
CA ASN A 123 -4.77 -7.31 -7.90
C ASN A 123 -5.74 -6.13 -8.11
N PRO A 124 -5.83 -5.56 -9.33
CA PRO A 124 -6.87 -4.59 -9.63
C PRO A 124 -8.28 -5.19 -9.47
N PRO A 125 -9.26 -4.41 -9.00
CA PRO A 125 -9.22 -2.97 -8.75
C PRO A 125 -8.75 -2.58 -7.33
N LYS A 126 -8.44 -3.53 -6.46
CA LYS A 126 -8.13 -3.29 -5.04
C LYS A 126 -6.70 -3.72 -4.75
N VAL A 127 -5.76 -2.80 -4.90
CA VAL A 127 -4.37 -3.01 -4.52
C VAL A 127 -4.18 -2.58 -3.07
N TYR A 128 -3.73 -3.50 -2.21
CA TYR A 128 -3.34 -3.20 -0.84
C TYR A 128 -2.11 -4.01 -0.47
N LEU A 129 -0.98 -3.33 -0.29
CA LEU A 129 0.34 -3.94 -0.14
C LEU A 129 0.98 -3.47 1.17
N PHE A 130 1.87 -4.30 1.71
CA PHE A 130 2.81 -3.86 2.75
C PHE A 130 4.22 -3.75 2.15
N GLN A 131 4.73 -2.53 2.09
CA GLN A 131 6.07 -2.23 1.57
C GLN A 131 6.96 -1.71 2.70
N GLY A 132 8.16 -2.30 2.80
CA GLY A 132 9.17 -1.93 3.77
C GLY A 132 10.48 -1.54 3.11
N GLY A 133 11.33 -0.84 3.86
CA GLY A 133 12.65 -0.46 3.39
C GLY A 133 13.41 0.35 4.43
N LEU A 134 14.70 0.54 4.16
CA LEU A 134 15.59 1.37 4.97
C LEU A 134 15.85 2.70 4.24
N ALA A 135 15.92 3.78 5.00
CA ALA A 135 16.23 5.12 4.49
C ALA A 135 17.36 5.75 5.31
N GLY A 136 18.26 6.48 4.66
CA GLY A 136 19.40 7.13 5.29
C GLY A 136 20.37 7.77 4.31
N ASN A 137 21.48 8.30 4.82
CA ASN A 137 22.49 9.04 4.05
C ASN A 137 23.55 8.13 3.40
N VAL A 138 23.36 6.81 3.44
CA VAL A 138 24.23 5.80 2.83
C VAL A 138 23.38 4.88 1.97
N SER A 139 24.01 4.10 1.09
CA SER A 139 23.28 3.10 0.28
C SER A 139 22.66 2.06 1.22
N LEU A 140 21.33 2.03 1.25
CA LEU A 140 20.52 1.13 2.06
C LEU A 140 19.42 0.55 1.15
N PRO A 141 19.00 -0.70 1.38
CA PRO A 141 17.97 -1.32 0.57
C PRO A 141 16.61 -0.65 0.84
N THR A 142 16.00 -0.21 -0.24
CA THR A 142 14.66 0.38 -0.30
C THR A 142 13.64 -0.69 -0.69
N HIS A 143 12.37 -0.28 -0.79
CA HIS A 143 11.28 -1.11 -1.31
C HIS A 143 11.40 -1.41 -2.83
N HIS A 144 12.41 -0.87 -3.52
CA HIS A 144 12.70 -1.18 -4.92
C HIS A 144 13.91 -2.10 -5.10
N ASP A 145 14.68 -2.33 -4.05
CA ASP A 145 15.90 -3.12 -4.13
C ASP A 145 15.60 -4.61 -4.13
N LEU A 146 16.40 -5.36 -4.88
CA LEU A 146 16.24 -6.80 -4.98
C LEU A 146 16.96 -7.51 -3.84
N TYR A 147 16.20 -8.34 -3.13
CA TYR A 147 16.71 -9.24 -2.11
C TYR A 147 16.96 -10.64 -2.68
N THR A 148 17.81 -11.39 -1.99
CA THR A 148 18.04 -12.81 -2.23
C THR A 148 17.47 -13.62 -1.07
N VAL A 149 16.91 -14.78 -1.39
CA VAL A 149 16.31 -15.71 -0.44
C VAL A 149 16.86 -17.12 -0.72
N GLU A 150 16.90 -17.96 0.29
CA GLU A 150 17.43 -19.33 0.16
C GLU A 150 16.43 -20.31 -0.44
N ARG A 151 15.14 -20.06 -0.22
CA ARG A 151 14.02 -20.92 -0.62
C ARG A 151 12.83 -20.06 -1.03
N ASP A 152 11.90 -20.66 -1.76
CA ASP A 152 10.64 -20.08 -2.22
C ASP A 152 9.44 -20.49 -1.35
N ASP A 153 9.58 -21.52 -0.50
CA ASP A 153 8.54 -21.96 0.45
C ASP A 153 9.09 -22.03 1.88
N PHE A 154 8.37 -21.42 2.81
CA PHE A 154 8.64 -21.47 4.24
C PHE A 154 7.37 -21.84 5.00
N ARG A 155 7.46 -22.84 5.88
CA ARG A 155 6.32 -23.28 6.69
C ARG A 155 6.69 -23.33 8.16
N LEU A 156 5.78 -22.83 9.00
CA LEU A 156 5.88 -23.01 10.43
C LEU A 156 5.75 -24.50 10.73
N ALA A 157 6.74 -25.07 11.43
CA ALA A 157 6.72 -26.47 11.81
C ALA A 157 5.69 -26.72 12.92
N ASP A 158 5.17 -27.94 13.00
CA ASP A 158 4.19 -28.32 14.03
C ASP A 158 4.75 -28.08 15.44
N GLY A 159 3.98 -27.35 16.26
CA GLY A 159 4.37 -27.00 17.63
C GLY A 159 5.47 -25.94 17.74
N ALA A 160 5.96 -25.37 16.64
CA ALA A 160 6.86 -24.23 16.67
C ALA A 160 6.10 -22.91 16.87
N GLU A 161 6.70 -21.97 17.60
CA GLU A 161 6.12 -20.65 17.84
C GLU A 161 6.70 -19.56 16.93
N GLN A 162 7.75 -19.87 16.17
CA GLN A 162 8.47 -18.89 15.35
C GLN A 162 8.90 -19.49 14.00
N LEU A 163 8.69 -18.70 12.95
CA LEU A 163 9.24 -18.92 11.62
C LEU A 163 10.09 -17.71 11.22
N VAL A 164 11.30 -17.95 10.71
CA VAL A 164 12.21 -16.91 10.25
C VAL A 164 12.43 -17.03 8.75
N VAL A 165 12.17 -15.95 8.02
CA VAL A 165 12.32 -15.87 6.55
C VAL A 165 13.39 -14.82 6.24
N PRO A 166 14.66 -15.22 6.06
CA PRO A 166 15.75 -14.28 5.87
C PRO A 166 15.84 -13.78 4.42
N LEU A 167 15.64 -12.47 4.24
CA LEU A 167 15.94 -11.76 2.99
C LEU A 167 17.31 -11.09 3.09
N ARG A 168 18.18 -11.32 2.11
CA ARG A 168 19.55 -10.82 2.09
C ARG A 168 19.75 -9.84 0.95
N TRP A 169 20.20 -8.63 1.28
CA TRP A 169 20.65 -7.64 0.31
C TRP A 169 22.17 -7.47 0.41
N ARG A 170 22.83 -7.17 -0.71
CA ARG A 170 24.24 -6.78 -0.75
C ARG A 170 24.32 -5.41 -1.39
N SER A 171 25.08 -4.52 -0.75
CA SER A 171 25.42 -3.24 -1.35
C SER A 171 26.04 -3.46 -2.73
N PRO A 172 25.72 -2.59 -3.71
CA PRO A 172 26.52 -2.43 -4.91
C PRO A 172 27.99 -2.20 -4.59
#